data_AF-A0A5C5V411-F1
#
_entry.id   AF-A0A5C5V411-F1
#
_cell.length_a   1.000
_cell.length_b   1.000
_cell.length_c   1.000
_cell.angle_alpha   90.00
_cell.angle_beta   90.00
_cell.angle_gamma   90.00
#
_symmetry.space_group_name_H-M   'P 1'
#
loop_
_entity.id
_entity.type
_entity.pdbx_description
1 polymer ?
#
loop_
_entity_poly.entity_id
_entity_poly.type
_entity_poly.pdbx_seq_one_letter_code
_entity_poly.pdbx_strand_id
1 'polypeptide(L)'
;MNAIALVLCSVIAGADARETIPSVKSLSALINRCYEIDKIGDVELVDDGAWLQATGAFNSRELPFGTRVAGYRQALLIDKYQLCVIPCAEQPCTFLAGYVRFDDEKNQSKQQLAEIHRLSVRTAFCVLVDVDQNVVVKLDDRNAQLYLDDARHEALSSGMNAIWDAYLLQIESQTEGAPFVSEYGAFRNQFVTPPPIKGIAQARFTRRSRNGSDERFTGVFVSVTFAADGCEATHSETIDMCKLLRTSLAIPATQYFAAATNIEKEVP
;
A
#
# COMPACT_ATOMS: atom_id res chain seq x y z
N MET A 1 -8.78 16.88 47.65
CA MET A 1 -7.96 17.62 46.68
C MET A 1 -6.84 16.70 46.20
N ASN A 2 -6.68 16.61 44.86
CA ASN A 2 -5.56 16.06 44.09
C ASN A 2 -5.33 14.54 44.03
N ALA A 3 -6.20 13.83 43.31
CA ALA A 3 -5.86 12.55 42.67
C ALA A 3 -6.47 12.39 41.26
N ILE A 4 -7.08 13.45 40.70
CA ILE A 4 -7.82 13.41 39.42
C ILE A 4 -7.06 14.12 38.28
N ALA A 5 -5.90 14.71 38.56
CA ALA A 5 -5.15 15.54 37.60
C ALA A 5 -3.93 14.85 36.95
N LEU A 6 -3.75 13.53 37.10
CA LEU A 6 -2.58 12.80 36.57
C LEU A 6 -2.91 11.71 35.53
N VAL A 7 -4.18 11.58 35.12
CA VAL A 7 -4.62 10.66 34.05
C VAL A 7 -5.07 11.42 32.79
N LEU A 8 -4.86 12.75 32.75
CA LEU A 8 -5.29 13.64 31.67
C LEU A 8 -4.10 14.39 31.03
N CYS A 9 -2.95 13.73 30.96
CA CYS A 9 -1.83 14.12 30.10
C CYS A 9 -1.51 13.09 29.00
N SER A 10 -2.38 12.09 28.78
CA SER A 10 -2.48 11.42 27.48
C SER A 10 -3.27 12.34 26.55
N VAL A 11 -2.66 13.50 26.25
CA VAL A 11 -3.02 14.33 25.13
C VAL A 11 -2.80 13.45 23.91
N ILE A 12 -3.89 12.90 23.37
CA ILE A 12 -3.98 12.33 22.03
C ILE A 12 -3.84 13.52 21.06
N ALA A 13 -2.64 14.09 21.01
CA ALA A 13 -2.11 14.64 19.78
C ALA A 13 -1.60 13.39 19.06
N GLY A 14 -2.26 13.00 17.97
CA GLY A 14 -2.06 11.71 17.30
C GLY A 14 -0.58 11.38 17.20
N ALA A 15 -0.15 10.41 18.01
CA ALA A 15 1.23 9.96 18.04
C ALA A 15 1.57 9.53 16.63
N ASP A 16 2.63 10.09 16.05
CA ASP A 16 3.06 9.66 14.73
C ASP A 16 3.33 8.16 14.77
N ALA A 17 2.95 7.40 13.73
CA ALA A 17 3.25 5.97 13.67
C ALA A 17 4.72 5.65 13.97
N ARG A 18 5.62 6.60 13.70
CA ARG A 18 7.06 6.56 13.99
C ARG A 18 7.39 6.51 15.49
N GLU A 19 6.52 6.94 16.40
CA GLU A 19 6.75 6.78 17.84
C GLU A 19 6.62 5.31 18.28
N THR A 20 5.71 4.56 17.64
CA THR A 20 5.48 3.14 17.92
C THR A 20 6.40 2.24 17.10
N ILE A 21 6.67 2.61 15.85
CA ILE A 21 7.57 1.90 14.94
C ILE A 21 8.74 2.83 14.62
N PRO A 22 9.82 2.86 15.41
CA PRO A 22 10.80 3.94 15.39
C PRO A 22 11.84 3.86 14.28
N SER A 23 11.82 2.81 13.46
CA SER A 23 12.88 2.60 12.47
C SER A 23 12.45 1.69 11.33
N VAL A 24 13.20 1.79 10.23
CA VAL A 24 13.12 0.87 9.08
C VAL A 24 13.22 -0.59 9.54
N LYS A 25 14.17 -0.89 10.44
CA LYS A 25 14.36 -2.21 11.01
C LYS A 25 13.12 -2.72 11.76
N SER A 26 12.47 -1.85 12.52
CA SER A 26 11.26 -2.20 13.28
C SER A 26 10.08 -2.48 12.34
N LEU A 27 9.93 -1.67 11.29
CA LEU A 27 8.92 -1.89 10.26
C LEU A 27 9.18 -3.18 9.47
N SER A 28 10.41 -3.42 9.05
CA SER A 28 10.79 -4.65 8.35
C SER A 28 10.55 -5.88 9.23
N ALA A 29 10.90 -5.82 10.53
CA ALA A 29 10.63 -6.90 11.48
C ALA A 29 9.12 -7.16 11.65
N LEU A 30 8.30 -6.10 11.65
CA LEU A 30 6.84 -6.23 11.68
C LEU A 30 6.31 -6.99 10.45
N ILE A 31 6.76 -6.59 9.25
CA ILE A 31 6.37 -7.24 8.00
C ILE A 31 6.89 -8.69 7.95
N ASN A 32 8.12 -8.93 8.40
CA ASN A 32 8.69 -10.27 8.52
C ASN A 32 7.86 -11.16 9.45
N ARG A 33 7.44 -10.65 10.62
CA ARG A 33 6.56 -11.40 11.52
C ARG A 33 5.22 -11.75 10.88
N CYS A 34 4.69 -10.86 10.05
CA CYS A 34 3.47 -11.13 9.30
C CYS A 34 3.71 -12.24 8.26
N TYR A 35 4.71 -12.11 7.40
CA TYR A 35 4.87 -12.97 6.23
C TYR A 35 5.84 -14.15 6.40
N GLU A 36 6.56 -14.21 7.51
CA GLU A 36 7.66 -15.14 7.76
C GLU A 36 8.71 -15.12 6.63
N ILE A 37 9.09 -13.91 6.19
CA ILE A 37 9.99 -13.68 5.05
C ILE A 37 11.33 -14.38 5.25
N ASP A 38 11.87 -14.35 6.47
CA ASP A 38 13.10 -15.02 6.87
C ASP A 38 13.07 -16.55 6.72
N LYS A 39 11.89 -17.16 6.65
CA LYS A 39 11.73 -18.60 6.38
C LYS A 39 11.64 -18.92 4.90
N ILE A 40 11.56 -17.91 4.04
CA ILE A 40 11.59 -18.06 2.59
C ILE A 40 13.07 -18.19 2.18
N GLY A 41 13.55 -19.42 2.00
CA GLY A 41 14.99 -19.70 1.85
C GLY A 41 15.71 -19.07 0.66
N ASP A 42 14.99 -18.43 -0.28
CA ASP A 42 15.54 -17.82 -1.50
C ASP A 42 15.48 -16.26 -1.47
N VAL A 43 15.20 -15.67 -0.30
CA VAL A 43 15.21 -14.20 -0.12
C VAL A 43 15.98 -13.79 1.14
N GLU A 44 16.50 -12.57 1.12
CA GLU A 44 17.23 -11.97 2.22
C GLU A 44 16.77 -10.53 2.45
N LEU A 45 16.68 -10.16 3.73
CA LEU A 45 16.46 -8.77 4.16
C LEU A 45 17.82 -8.13 4.43
N VAL A 46 18.17 -7.10 3.65
CA VAL A 46 19.46 -6.42 3.70
C VAL A 46 19.30 -4.94 4.08
N ASP A 47 20.39 -4.30 4.50
CA ASP A 47 20.43 -2.90 4.95
C ASP A 47 19.38 -2.58 6.02
N ASP A 48 19.42 -3.30 7.14
CA ASP A 48 18.41 -3.21 8.23
C ASP A 48 16.97 -3.47 7.75
N GLY A 49 16.82 -4.26 6.69
CA GLY A 49 15.53 -4.62 6.09
C GLY A 49 14.93 -3.53 5.21
N ALA A 50 15.68 -2.47 4.90
CA ALA A 50 15.32 -1.46 3.91
C ALA A 50 15.14 -2.06 2.51
N TRP A 51 15.81 -3.19 2.25
CA TRP A 51 15.73 -3.90 0.98
C TRP A 51 15.48 -5.39 1.19
N LEU A 52 14.74 -5.96 0.26
CA LEU A 52 14.53 -7.39 0.10
C LEU A 52 15.23 -7.81 -1.19
N GLN A 53 16.08 -8.83 -1.13
CA GLN A 53 16.87 -9.30 -2.26
C GLN A 53 16.67 -10.81 -2.46
N ALA A 54 16.48 -11.24 -3.70
CA ALA A 54 16.52 -12.67 -4.04
C ALA A 54 17.97 -13.17 -4.00
N THR A 55 18.22 -14.26 -3.27
CA THR A 55 19.58 -14.82 -3.06
C THR A 55 19.97 -15.89 -4.08
N GLY A 56 19.02 -16.41 -4.86
CA GLY A 56 19.23 -17.41 -5.91
C GLY A 56 18.93 -16.88 -7.31
N ALA A 57 19.69 -17.35 -8.31
CA ALA A 57 19.39 -17.10 -9.72
C ALA A 57 18.10 -17.84 -10.13
N PHE A 58 17.00 -17.11 -10.35
CA PHE A 58 15.78 -17.60 -11.02
C PHE A 58 15.25 -18.98 -10.56
N ASN A 59 15.38 -19.32 -9.27
CA ASN A 59 14.74 -20.53 -8.77
C ASN A 59 13.26 -20.23 -8.52
N SER A 60 12.43 -20.67 -9.47
CA SER A 60 10.98 -20.59 -9.43
C SER A 60 10.40 -21.46 -8.31
N ARG A 61 10.49 -20.98 -7.07
CA ARG A 61 9.66 -21.50 -5.99
C ARG A 61 8.40 -20.69 -5.88
N GLU A 62 7.27 -21.40 -5.88
CA GLU A 62 5.98 -20.84 -5.50
C GLU A 62 6.14 -20.17 -4.15
N LEU A 63 5.97 -18.84 -4.09
CA LEU A 63 5.90 -18.14 -2.82
C LEU A 63 4.82 -18.83 -1.97
N PRO A 64 5.11 -19.14 -0.69
CA PRO A 64 4.16 -19.83 0.16
C PRO A 64 2.94 -18.93 0.36
N PHE A 65 1.87 -19.27 -0.38
CA PHE A 65 0.49 -18.82 -0.25
C PHE A 65 0.14 -17.40 -0.71
N GLY A 66 -1.00 -17.30 -1.41
CA GLY A 66 -1.86 -16.11 -1.38
C GLY A 66 -1.80 -15.18 -2.58
N THR A 67 -0.63 -14.96 -3.19
CA THR A 67 -0.45 -14.06 -4.35
C THR A 67 -0.92 -14.69 -5.67
N ARG A 68 -2.17 -15.15 -5.71
CA ARG A 68 -2.89 -15.20 -6.99
C ARG A 68 -3.20 -13.75 -7.38
N VAL A 69 -2.20 -13.04 -7.90
CA VAL A 69 -2.47 -11.98 -8.87
C VAL A 69 -3.35 -12.64 -9.94
N ALA A 70 -4.57 -12.13 -10.13
CA ALA A 70 -5.59 -12.75 -10.98
C ALA A 70 -4.98 -13.35 -12.26
N GLY A 71 -4.95 -14.69 -12.34
CA GLY A 71 -4.46 -15.44 -13.52
C GLY A 71 -3.03 -15.97 -13.49
N TYR A 72 -2.17 -15.60 -12.53
CA TYR A 72 -0.77 -16.07 -12.49
C TYR A 72 -0.57 -17.14 -11.41
N ARG A 73 -0.18 -18.35 -11.84
CA ARG A 73 0.07 -19.50 -10.94
C ARG A 73 1.43 -19.45 -10.23
N GLN A 74 2.35 -18.63 -10.71
CA GLN A 74 3.71 -18.51 -10.17
C GLN A 74 4.10 -17.04 -10.25
N ALA A 75 4.29 -16.40 -9.10
CA ALA A 75 4.75 -15.03 -9.01
C ALA A 75 6.18 -15.08 -8.46
N LEU A 76 7.13 -14.52 -9.20
CA LEU A 76 8.55 -14.60 -8.87
C LEU A 76 8.99 -13.31 -8.18
N LEU A 77 9.69 -13.45 -7.04
CA LEU A 77 10.56 -12.39 -6.54
C LEU A 77 11.85 -12.47 -7.33
N ILE A 78 12.16 -11.41 -8.05
CA ILE A 78 13.43 -11.31 -8.77
C ILE A 78 14.13 -10.04 -8.36
N ASP A 79 15.45 -10.12 -8.28
CA ASP A 79 16.31 -8.97 -8.04
C ASP A 79 16.08 -8.33 -6.65
N LYS A 80 16.01 -7.00 -6.57
CA LYS A 80 16.01 -6.21 -5.35
C LYS A 80 14.76 -5.34 -5.26
N TYR A 81 14.13 -5.34 -4.08
CA TYR A 81 12.92 -4.58 -3.78
C TYR A 81 13.19 -3.62 -2.62
N GLN A 82 12.73 -2.38 -2.73
CA GLN A 82 12.86 -1.37 -1.69
C GLN A 82 11.63 -1.36 -0.78
N LEU A 83 11.82 -1.27 0.53
CA LEU A 83 10.71 -1.01 1.45
C LEU A 83 10.23 0.44 1.30
N CYS A 84 8.96 0.60 0.93
CA CYS A 84 8.30 1.88 0.76
C CYS A 84 7.11 2.02 1.71
N VAL A 85 6.77 3.28 2.02
CA VAL A 85 5.67 3.67 2.90
C VAL A 85 4.83 4.74 2.21
N ILE A 86 3.51 4.63 2.31
CA ILE A 86 2.57 5.71 2.02
C ILE A 86 1.92 6.11 3.36
N PRO A 87 2.31 7.25 3.94
CA PRO A 87 1.67 7.74 5.16
C PRO A 87 0.27 8.28 4.86
N CYS A 88 -0.65 8.13 5.80
CA CYS A 88 -1.95 8.79 5.74
C CYS A 88 -1.89 10.14 6.47
N ALA A 89 -1.95 11.26 5.73
CA ALA A 89 -1.79 12.59 6.31
C ALA A 89 -2.88 12.93 7.35
N GLU A 90 -4.12 12.50 7.11
CA GLU A 90 -5.26 12.76 8.00
C GLU A 90 -5.33 11.78 9.18
N GLN A 91 -4.58 10.66 9.11
CA GLN A 91 -4.51 9.64 10.15
C GLN A 91 -3.06 9.21 10.32
N PRO A 92 -2.24 9.99 11.05
CA PRO A 92 -0.78 9.80 11.11
C PRO A 92 -0.35 8.44 11.71
N CYS A 93 -1.26 7.76 12.40
CA CYS A 93 -1.09 6.43 12.96
C CYS A 93 -1.30 5.30 11.94
N THR A 94 -1.83 5.65 10.76
CA THR A 94 -2.19 4.71 9.69
C THR A 94 -1.30 4.91 8.46
N PHE A 95 -0.78 3.81 7.93
CA PHE A 95 0.03 3.85 6.72
C PHE A 95 0.01 2.52 5.96
N LEU A 96 0.28 2.59 4.66
CA LEU A 96 0.51 1.43 3.80
C LEU A 96 2.02 1.21 3.66
N ALA A 97 2.49 -0.03 3.80
CA ALA A 97 3.89 -0.37 3.61
C ALA A 97 4.06 -1.66 2.82
N GLY A 98 5.15 -1.78 2.09
CA GLY A 98 5.48 -2.99 1.34
C GLY A 98 6.76 -2.84 0.52
N TYR A 99 7.22 -3.95 -0.04
CA TYR A 99 8.44 -4.02 -0.84
C TYR A 99 8.13 -3.80 -2.32
N VAL A 100 8.80 -2.84 -2.95
CA VAL A 100 8.54 -2.41 -4.33
C VAL A 100 9.77 -2.64 -5.19
N ARG A 101 9.59 -3.25 -6.35
CA ARG A 101 10.63 -3.27 -7.38
C ARG A 101 10.47 -2.07 -8.29
N PHE A 102 11.51 -1.26 -8.37
CA PHE A 102 11.63 -0.23 -9.39
C PHE A 102 12.42 -0.85 -10.55
N ASP A 103 11.76 -1.00 -11.69
CA ASP A 103 12.38 -1.54 -12.90
C ASP A 103 13.42 -0.53 -13.41
N ASP A 104 14.71 -0.89 -13.39
CA ASP A 104 15.73 -0.10 -14.07
C ASP A 104 15.73 -0.49 -15.56
N GLU A 105 14.80 0.12 -16.31
CA GLU A 105 14.52 -0.21 -17.72
C GLU A 105 15.71 0.04 -18.67
N LYS A 106 16.76 0.73 -18.20
CA LYS A 106 17.85 1.25 -19.03
C LYS A 106 18.74 0.19 -19.69
N ASN A 107 18.76 -1.04 -19.19
CA ASN A 107 19.71 -2.06 -19.62
C ASN A 107 19.09 -3.41 -20.04
N GLN A 108 17.77 -3.51 -20.12
CA GLN A 108 17.09 -4.78 -20.43
C GLN A 108 16.49 -4.75 -21.84
N SER A 109 16.60 -5.86 -22.57
CA SER A 109 15.95 -5.98 -23.87
C SER A 109 14.41 -5.98 -23.72
N LYS A 110 13.68 -5.46 -24.72
CA LYS A 110 12.21 -5.43 -24.70
C LYS A 110 11.56 -6.80 -24.45
N GLN A 111 12.18 -7.89 -24.92
CA GLN A 111 11.70 -9.26 -24.67
C GLN A 111 11.94 -9.71 -23.23
N GLN A 112 13.11 -9.42 -22.66
CA GLN A 112 13.39 -9.72 -21.25
C GLN A 112 12.49 -8.91 -20.31
N LEU A 113 12.28 -7.62 -20.60
CA LEU A 113 11.33 -6.78 -19.87
C LEU A 113 9.91 -7.34 -19.94
N ALA A 114 9.46 -7.79 -21.12
CA ALA A 114 8.13 -8.37 -21.26
C ALA A 114 7.96 -9.67 -20.46
N GLU A 115 8.97 -10.53 -20.42
CA GLU A 115 8.94 -11.78 -19.65
C GLU A 115 9.03 -11.53 -18.15
N ILE A 116 9.90 -10.62 -17.72
CA ILE A 116 10.00 -10.14 -16.35
C ILE A 116 8.66 -9.52 -15.90
N HIS A 117 8.12 -8.58 -16.67
CA HIS A 117 6.85 -7.90 -16.35
C HIS A 117 5.67 -8.87 -16.25
N ARG A 118 5.72 -9.99 -16.99
CA ARG A 118 4.66 -11.00 -16.99
C ARG A 118 4.71 -11.91 -15.76
N LEU A 119 5.91 -12.24 -15.25
CA LEU A 119 6.07 -13.27 -14.20
C LEU A 119 6.44 -12.71 -12.83
N SER A 120 6.94 -11.48 -12.79
CA SER A 120 7.44 -10.92 -11.55
C SER A 120 6.41 -10.09 -10.80
N VAL A 121 6.40 -10.25 -9.48
CA VAL A 121 5.66 -9.36 -8.60
C VAL A 121 6.37 -8.00 -8.58
N ARG A 122 5.66 -6.90 -8.82
CA ARG A 122 6.23 -5.54 -8.69
C ARG A 122 6.08 -4.96 -7.28
N THR A 123 5.14 -5.47 -6.50
CA THR A 123 4.92 -5.09 -5.10
C THR A 123 4.69 -6.34 -4.24
N ALA A 124 5.50 -6.56 -3.22
CA ALA A 124 5.49 -7.77 -2.39
C ALA A 124 5.32 -7.44 -0.89
N PHE A 125 4.75 -8.39 -0.13
CA PHE A 125 4.62 -8.35 1.32
C PHE A 125 4.04 -7.04 1.86
N CYS A 126 2.83 -6.72 1.43
CA CYS A 126 2.22 -5.43 1.68
C CYS A 126 1.25 -5.48 2.86
N VAL A 127 1.40 -4.54 3.77
CA VAL A 127 0.59 -4.41 4.97
C VAL A 127 -0.06 -3.03 5.05
N LEU A 128 -1.31 -2.99 5.48
CA LEU A 128 -1.92 -1.80 6.05
C LEU A 128 -1.73 -1.84 7.57
N VAL A 129 -1.17 -0.80 8.13
CA VAL A 129 -0.86 -0.68 9.56
C VAL A 129 -1.67 0.46 10.14
N ASP A 130 -2.27 0.22 11.31
CA ASP A 130 -2.87 1.23 12.17
C ASP A 130 -2.34 1.01 13.59
N VAL A 131 -1.43 1.88 14.04
CA VAL A 131 -0.77 1.71 15.34
C VAL A 131 -1.68 2.06 16.51
N ASP A 132 -2.65 2.95 16.33
CA ASP A 132 -3.60 3.35 17.38
C ASP A 132 -4.53 2.19 17.71
N GLN A 133 -4.99 1.47 16.69
CA GLN A 133 -5.84 0.29 16.85
C GLN A 133 -5.02 -0.98 17.13
N ASN A 134 -3.69 -0.91 17.05
CA ASN A 134 -2.75 -2.02 17.12
C ASN A 134 -3.11 -3.14 16.12
N VAL A 135 -3.35 -2.75 14.87
CA VAL A 135 -3.78 -3.65 13.79
C VAL A 135 -2.76 -3.64 12.66
N VAL A 136 -2.49 -4.83 12.13
CA VAL A 136 -1.73 -5.03 10.90
C VAL A 136 -2.50 -5.98 9.99
N VAL A 137 -2.86 -5.50 8.80
CA VAL A 137 -3.62 -6.26 7.80
C VAL A 137 -2.72 -6.58 6.62
N LYS A 138 -2.51 -7.87 6.37
CA LYS A 138 -1.92 -8.36 5.12
C LYS A 138 -2.93 -8.19 4.00
N LEU A 139 -2.61 -7.41 2.98
CA LEU A 139 -3.57 -7.08 1.92
C LEU A 139 -3.84 -8.24 0.95
N ASP A 140 -2.92 -9.22 0.89
CA ASP A 140 -3.05 -10.45 0.10
C ASP A 140 -3.67 -11.62 0.90
N ASP A 141 -3.81 -11.49 2.23
CA ASP A 141 -4.45 -12.50 3.06
C ASP A 141 -5.97 -12.34 3.03
N ARG A 142 -6.60 -13.31 2.38
CA ARG A 142 -8.05 -13.45 2.20
C ARG A 142 -8.83 -13.39 3.52
N ASN A 143 -8.19 -13.84 4.60
CA ASN A 143 -8.80 -14.00 5.91
C ASN A 143 -8.43 -12.88 6.87
N ALA A 144 -7.52 -11.96 6.54
CA ALA A 144 -7.07 -10.92 7.48
C ALA A 144 -8.24 -10.06 8.00
N GLN A 145 -9.19 -9.76 7.13
CA GLN A 145 -10.44 -9.06 7.45
C GLN A 145 -11.38 -9.82 8.42
N LEU A 146 -11.25 -11.14 8.54
CA LEU A 146 -12.13 -11.96 9.41
C LEU A 146 -11.76 -11.81 10.89
N TYR A 147 -10.57 -11.31 11.19
CA TYR A 147 -10.08 -11.13 12.56
C TYR A 147 -10.38 -9.72 13.12
N LEU A 148 -11.06 -8.88 12.35
CA LEU A 148 -11.39 -7.50 12.72
C LEU A 148 -12.87 -7.39 13.07
N ASP A 149 -13.15 -6.62 14.12
CA ASP A 149 -14.49 -6.16 14.45
C ASP A 149 -14.92 -4.99 13.55
N ASP A 150 -16.21 -4.63 13.62
CA ASP A 150 -16.79 -3.60 12.75
C ASP A 150 -16.16 -2.22 12.96
N ALA A 151 -15.76 -1.87 14.19
CA ALA A 151 -15.12 -0.59 14.49
C ALA A 151 -13.73 -0.48 13.85
N ARG A 152 -12.93 -1.55 13.90
CA ARG A 152 -11.63 -1.63 13.22
C ARG A 152 -11.79 -1.63 11.71
N HIS A 153 -12.83 -2.28 11.19
CA HIS A 153 -13.16 -2.22 9.76
C HIS A 153 -13.42 -0.78 9.30
N GLU A 154 -14.21 -0.03 10.06
CA GLU A 154 -14.53 1.36 9.74
C GLU A 154 -13.30 2.27 9.80
N ALA A 155 -12.50 2.17 10.87
CA ALA A 155 -11.27 2.93 11.02
C ALA A 155 -10.29 2.68 9.86
N LEU A 156 -10.01 1.42 9.54
CA LEU A 156 -9.14 1.07 8.42
C LEU A 156 -9.73 1.49 7.08
N SER A 157 -11.04 1.39 6.88
CA SER A 157 -11.69 1.85 5.63
C SER A 157 -11.54 3.36 5.46
N SER A 158 -11.67 4.11 6.55
CA SER A 158 -11.41 5.55 6.55
C SER A 158 -9.95 5.86 6.18
N GLY A 159 -8.98 5.15 6.77
CA GLY A 159 -7.56 5.31 6.42
C GLY A 159 -7.25 4.92 4.96
N MET A 160 -7.87 3.86 4.45
CA MET A 160 -7.77 3.49 3.04
C MET A 160 -8.32 4.59 2.13
N ASN A 161 -9.48 5.16 2.44
CA ASN A 161 -10.07 6.26 1.69
C ASN A 161 -9.12 7.47 1.64
N ALA A 162 -8.56 7.87 2.78
CA ALA A 162 -7.64 9.01 2.84
C ALA A 162 -6.36 8.79 2.00
N ILE A 163 -5.83 7.56 1.97
CA ILE A 163 -4.71 7.21 1.07
C ILE A 163 -5.12 7.32 -0.41
N TRP A 164 -6.31 6.82 -0.75
CA TRP A 164 -6.84 6.93 -2.11
C TRP A 164 -7.14 8.37 -2.52
N ASP A 165 -7.69 9.19 -1.63
CA ASP A 165 -7.97 10.60 -1.90
C ASP A 165 -6.65 11.36 -2.15
N ALA A 166 -5.61 11.11 -1.34
CA ALA A 166 -4.28 11.66 -1.59
C ALA A 166 -3.73 11.25 -2.97
N TYR A 167 -3.99 10.02 -3.40
CA TYR A 167 -3.62 9.53 -4.73
C TYR A 167 -4.36 10.29 -5.83
N LEU A 168 -5.68 10.42 -5.70
CA LEU A 168 -6.53 11.07 -6.70
C LEU A 168 -6.19 12.56 -6.86
N LEU A 169 -5.71 13.24 -5.82
CA LEU A 169 -5.20 14.62 -5.92
C LEU A 169 -3.99 14.76 -6.83
N GLN A 170 -3.22 13.68 -7.02
CA GLN A 170 -1.98 13.68 -7.81
C GLN A 170 -2.11 12.82 -9.08
N ILE A 171 -3.32 12.37 -9.44
CA ILE A 171 -3.52 11.39 -10.52
C ILE A 171 -3.00 11.88 -11.88
N GLU A 172 -3.03 13.19 -12.13
CA GLU A 172 -2.52 13.81 -13.37
C GLU A 172 -1.02 13.66 -13.57
N SER A 173 -0.24 13.59 -12.48
CA SER A 173 1.22 13.50 -12.54
C SER A 173 1.74 12.06 -12.51
N GLN A 174 0.85 11.07 -12.50
CA GLN A 174 1.23 9.67 -12.38
C GLN A 174 1.69 9.08 -13.72
N THR A 175 2.54 8.06 -13.64
CA THR A 175 2.97 7.31 -14.82
C THR A 175 1.84 6.43 -15.36
N GLU A 176 1.88 6.20 -16.68
CA GLU A 176 0.96 5.28 -17.36
C GLU A 176 1.04 3.88 -16.72
N GLY A 177 -0.11 3.32 -16.34
CA GLY A 177 -0.23 2.03 -15.65
C GLY A 177 -0.44 2.10 -14.13
N ALA A 178 -0.44 3.29 -13.53
CA ALA A 178 -1.00 3.49 -12.18
C ALA A 178 -2.55 3.38 -12.20
N PRO A 179 -3.19 2.99 -11.09
CA PRO A 179 -4.63 2.73 -11.05
C PRO A 179 -5.50 3.92 -11.51
N PHE A 180 -6.46 3.72 -12.39
CA PHE A 180 -7.39 4.77 -12.87
C PHE A 180 -6.79 5.95 -13.66
N VAL A 181 -5.49 5.97 -13.96
CA VAL A 181 -4.88 7.06 -14.78
C VAL A 181 -5.49 7.11 -16.18
N SER A 182 -5.72 5.95 -16.80
CA SER A 182 -6.37 5.85 -18.12
C SER A 182 -7.80 6.40 -18.10
N GLU A 183 -8.56 6.04 -17.08
CA GLU A 183 -9.95 6.44 -16.86
C GLU A 183 -10.05 7.95 -16.60
N TYR A 184 -9.14 8.48 -15.77
CA TYR A 184 -9.01 9.92 -15.55
C TYR A 184 -8.75 10.67 -16.86
N GLY A 185 -7.77 10.20 -17.65
CA GLY A 185 -7.44 10.78 -18.95
C GLY A 185 -8.62 10.71 -19.93
N ALA A 186 -9.32 9.59 -19.98
CA ALA A 186 -10.49 9.40 -20.83
C ALA A 186 -11.66 10.32 -20.44
N PHE A 187 -11.89 10.52 -19.14
CA PHE A 187 -12.88 11.47 -18.62
C PHE A 187 -12.49 12.91 -18.97
N ARG A 188 -11.23 13.29 -18.73
CA ARG A 188 -10.70 14.62 -19.05
C ARG A 188 -10.84 14.96 -20.54
N ASN A 189 -10.68 13.98 -21.42
CA ASN A 189 -10.80 14.14 -22.87
C ASN A 189 -12.24 14.33 -23.37
N GLN A 190 -13.27 14.23 -22.50
CA GLN A 190 -14.65 14.55 -22.87
C GLN A 190 -14.89 16.07 -22.94
N PHE A 191 -13.97 16.90 -22.45
CA PHE A 191 -14.12 18.35 -22.37
C PHE A 191 -13.23 19.06 -23.41
N VAL A 192 -13.80 20.05 -24.12
CA VAL A 192 -13.05 20.88 -25.08
C VAL A 192 -11.99 21.73 -24.37
N THR A 193 -12.33 22.27 -23.19
CA THR A 193 -11.40 22.93 -22.27
C THR A 193 -11.54 22.24 -20.93
N PRO A 194 -10.59 21.38 -20.53
CA PRO A 194 -10.74 20.57 -19.33
C PRO A 194 -10.86 21.43 -18.06
N PRO A 195 -11.99 21.34 -17.32
CA PRO A 195 -12.11 21.94 -16.00
C PRO A 195 -11.27 21.17 -14.97
N PRO A 196 -11.05 21.72 -13.76
CA PRO A 196 -10.53 20.95 -12.63
C PRO A 196 -11.44 19.76 -12.33
N ILE A 197 -10.87 18.55 -12.30
CA ILE A 197 -11.61 17.32 -11.99
C ILE A 197 -11.47 17.02 -10.50
N LYS A 198 -12.59 16.76 -9.83
CA LYS A 198 -12.60 16.24 -8.47
C LYS A 198 -12.66 14.72 -8.51
N GLY A 199 -11.70 14.06 -7.83
CA GLY A 199 -11.75 12.63 -7.55
C GLY A 199 -12.36 12.37 -6.16
N ILE A 200 -13.16 11.33 -6.04
CA ILE A 200 -13.67 10.83 -4.75
C ILE A 200 -13.45 9.32 -4.75
N ALA A 201 -12.78 8.79 -3.73
CA ALA A 201 -12.61 7.35 -3.56
C ALA A 201 -13.48 6.78 -2.44
N GLN A 202 -13.98 5.56 -2.67
CA GLN A 202 -14.57 4.71 -1.65
C GLN A 202 -13.93 3.32 -1.72
N ALA A 203 -12.98 3.10 -0.82
CA ALA A 203 -12.28 1.86 -0.57
C ALA A 203 -12.90 1.13 0.62
N ARG A 204 -13.16 -0.17 0.43
CA ARG A 204 -13.65 -1.07 1.48
C ARG A 204 -13.13 -2.47 1.27
N PHE A 205 -12.96 -3.20 2.35
CA PHE A 205 -12.71 -4.64 2.26
C PHE A 205 -13.92 -5.35 1.66
N THR A 206 -13.70 -6.30 0.75
CA THR A 206 -14.78 -7.14 0.22
C THR A 206 -15.09 -8.28 1.17
N ARG A 207 -16.25 -8.21 1.83
CA ARG A 207 -16.75 -9.33 2.63
C ARG A 207 -17.26 -10.43 1.71
N ARG A 208 -16.82 -11.67 1.96
CA ARG A 208 -17.27 -12.89 1.28
C ARG A 208 -18.80 -12.95 1.26
N SER A 209 -19.43 -12.85 0.08
CA SER A 209 -20.83 -13.25 -0.08
C SER A 209 -20.92 -14.77 0.08
N ARG A 210 -21.85 -15.26 0.91
CA ARG A 210 -22.10 -16.70 1.12
C ARG A 210 -22.73 -17.39 -0.09
N ASN A 211 -23.12 -16.63 -1.12
CA ASN A 211 -23.89 -17.15 -2.24
C ASN A 211 -22.99 -17.62 -3.40
N GLY A 212 -22.62 -18.90 -3.33
CA GLY A 212 -22.80 -19.90 -4.39
C GLY A 212 -22.18 -19.77 -5.78
N SER A 213 -21.89 -18.60 -6.33
CA SER A 213 -21.46 -18.48 -7.73
C SER A 213 -20.33 -17.47 -7.94
N ASP A 214 -19.12 -18.01 -7.85
CA ASP A 214 -18.09 -17.96 -8.90
C ASP A 214 -17.20 -16.75 -9.13
N GLU A 215 -17.02 -15.84 -8.17
CA GLU A 215 -15.82 -14.98 -8.19
C GLU A 215 -15.15 -14.86 -6.81
N ARG A 216 -13.96 -15.46 -6.71
CA ARG A 216 -13.21 -15.71 -5.46
C ARG A 216 -12.21 -14.59 -5.18
N PHE A 217 -12.69 -13.35 -5.11
CA PHE A 217 -11.82 -12.18 -4.88
C PHE A 217 -11.90 -11.71 -3.43
N THR A 218 -10.75 -11.73 -2.79
CA THR A 218 -10.48 -11.03 -1.54
C THR A 218 -9.46 -9.96 -1.87
N GLY A 219 -9.80 -8.72 -1.54
CA GLY A 219 -9.01 -7.54 -1.85
C GLY A 219 -9.77 -6.29 -1.39
N VAL A 220 -9.26 -5.12 -1.76
CA VAL A 220 -9.94 -3.85 -1.51
C VAL A 220 -10.80 -3.54 -2.74
N PHE A 221 -12.11 -3.42 -2.53
CA PHE A 221 -13.00 -2.88 -3.56
C PHE A 221 -12.93 -1.37 -3.50
N VAL A 222 -12.64 -0.75 -4.65
CA VAL A 222 -12.48 0.70 -4.75
C VAL A 222 -13.44 1.20 -5.82
N SER A 223 -14.26 2.16 -5.43
CA SER A 223 -15.08 2.97 -6.34
C SER A 223 -14.45 4.35 -6.42
N VAL A 224 -14.15 4.82 -7.63
CA VAL A 224 -13.65 6.17 -7.90
C VAL A 224 -14.67 6.90 -8.74
N THR A 225 -15.06 8.08 -8.27
CA THR A 225 -15.90 9.01 -9.02
C THR A 225 -15.07 10.21 -9.44
N PHE A 226 -15.02 10.47 -10.75
CA PHE A 226 -14.52 11.72 -11.32
C PHE A 226 -15.69 12.64 -11.61
N ALA A 227 -15.63 13.88 -11.11
CA ALA A 227 -16.69 14.87 -11.26
C ALA A 227 -16.12 16.21 -11.75
N ALA A 228 -16.75 16.77 -12.79
CA ALA A 228 -16.45 18.13 -13.28
C ALA A 228 -17.61 18.71 -14.09
N ASP A 229 -17.87 20.01 -13.95
CA ASP A 229 -18.93 20.75 -14.68
C ASP A 229 -20.32 20.07 -14.71
N GLY A 230 -20.70 19.41 -13.62
CA GLY A 230 -21.98 18.69 -13.49
C GLY A 230 -22.01 17.32 -14.18
N CYS A 231 -20.90 16.90 -14.80
CA CYS A 231 -20.69 15.55 -15.31
C CYS A 231 -19.99 14.69 -14.27
N GLU A 232 -20.42 13.43 -14.14
CA GLU A 232 -19.82 12.46 -13.24
C GLU A 232 -19.59 11.13 -13.97
N ALA A 233 -18.43 10.51 -13.72
CA ALA A 233 -18.12 9.16 -14.17
C ALA A 233 -17.62 8.34 -12.98
N THR A 234 -18.28 7.23 -12.71
CA THR A 234 -17.90 6.32 -11.61
C THR A 234 -17.34 5.03 -12.18
N HIS A 235 -16.13 4.69 -11.75
CA HIS A 235 -15.44 3.46 -12.07
C HIS A 235 -15.29 2.64 -10.80
N SER A 236 -15.73 1.39 -10.82
CA SER A 236 -15.67 0.52 -9.65
C SER A 236 -15.04 -0.81 -10.01
N GLU A 237 -13.98 -1.17 -9.32
CA GLU A 237 -13.31 -2.44 -9.51
C GLU A 237 -12.65 -2.91 -8.21
N THR A 238 -12.28 -4.20 -8.19
CA THR A 238 -11.45 -4.72 -7.10
C THR A 238 -10.00 -4.50 -7.48
N ILE A 239 -9.35 -3.55 -6.80
CA ILE A 239 -7.95 -3.23 -7.02
C ILE A 239 -7.12 -3.74 -5.85
N ASP A 240 -5.97 -4.29 -6.18
CA ASP A 240 -4.92 -4.47 -5.21
C ASP A 240 -4.33 -3.10 -4.80
N MET A 241 -4.64 -2.66 -3.58
CA MET A 241 -4.14 -1.40 -3.02
C MET A 241 -2.60 -1.34 -2.97
N CYS A 242 -1.93 -2.50 -3.03
CA CYS A 242 -0.47 -2.60 -3.16
C CYS A 242 0.06 -1.90 -4.43
N LYS A 243 -0.78 -1.67 -5.45
CA LYS A 243 -0.41 -0.90 -6.64
C LYS A 243 -0.08 0.56 -6.31
N LEU A 244 -0.67 1.13 -5.25
CA LEU A 244 -0.39 2.51 -4.85
C LEU A 244 1.07 2.72 -4.42
N LEU A 245 1.72 1.69 -3.86
CA LEU A 245 3.14 1.74 -3.48
C LEU A 245 4.11 1.99 -4.66
N ARG A 246 3.62 1.94 -5.90
CA ARG A 246 4.39 2.24 -7.12
C ARG A 246 4.17 3.65 -7.65
N THR A 247 3.36 4.44 -6.98
CA THR A 247 3.00 5.82 -7.36
C THR A 247 3.91 6.83 -6.67
N SER A 248 3.81 8.11 -7.04
CA SER A 248 4.59 9.19 -6.40
C SER A 248 4.30 9.37 -4.91
N LEU A 249 3.20 8.81 -4.40
CA LEU A 249 2.90 8.84 -2.97
C LEU A 249 3.87 8.03 -2.12
N ALA A 250 4.49 7.00 -2.71
CA ALA A 250 5.31 6.07 -1.99
C ALA A 250 6.70 6.66 -1.72
N ILE A 251 7.05 6.73 -0.44
CA ILE A 251 8.33 7.25 0.04
C ILE A 251 9.18 6.06 0.49
N PRO A 252 10.48 5.98 0.14
CA PRO A 252 11.38 5.00 0.73
C PRO A 252 11.34 5.05 2.26
N ALA A 253 11.25 3.88 2.92
CA ALA A 253 11.16 3.83 4.38
C ALA A 253 12.34 4.55 5.07
N THR A 254 13.55 4.45 4.49
CA THR A 254 14.73 5.18 4.97
C THR A 254 14.52 6.69 5.01
N GLN A 255 13.82 7.27 4.02
CA GLN A 255 13.49 8.69 4.00
C GLN A 255 12.35 9.02 4.99
N TYR A 256 11.32 8.19 5.04
CA TYR A 256 10.18 8.37 5.95
C TYR A 256 10.61 8.45 7.44
N PHE A 257 11.51 7.56 7.87
CA PHE A 257 12.02 7.55 9.24
C PHE A 257 13.11 8.60 9.48
N ALA A 258 13.92 8.97 8.48
CA ALA A 258 14.92 10.04 8.62
C ALA A 258 14.30 11.43 8.79
N ALA A 259 13.13 11.68 8.20
CA ALA A 259 12.42 12.94 8.33
C ALA A 259 12.00 13.26 9.79
N ALA A 260 11.84 12.26 10.66
CA ALA A 260 11.55 12.46 12.08
C ALA A 260 12.78 12.96 12.86
N THR A 261 13.97 12.45 12.54
CA THR A 261 15.21 12.77 13.26
C THR A 261 15.67 14.22 13.07
N ASN A 262 15.20 14.90 12.03
CA ASN A 262 15.57 16.29 11.75
C ASN A 262 14.67 17.31 12.46
N ILE A 263 13.45 16.96 12.84
CA ILE A 263 12.54 17.87 13.56
C ILE A 263 13.02 18.07 15.02
N GLU A 264 13.66 17.06 15.62
CA GLU A 264 14.21 17.16 16.98
C GLU A 264 15.52 17.96 17.07
N LYS A 265 16.20 18.24 15.95
CA LYS A 265 17.46 19.02 15.94
C LYS A 265 17.26 20.51 15.72
N GLU A 266 16.04 20.94 15.38
CA GLU A 266 15.68 22.36 15.24
C GLU A 266 14.83 22.84 16.42
N VAL A 267 15.35 22.68 17.64
CA VAL A 267 14.88 23.46 18.79
C VAL A 267 16.11 24.08 19.46
N PRO A 268 16.36 25.40 19.30
CA PRO A 268 17.43 26.11 19.99
C PRO A 268 17.20 26.23 21.50
#